data_AF-A0A0R2B369-F1
#
_entry.id   AF-A0A0R2B369-F1
#
_cell.length_a   1.000
_cell.length_b   1.000
_cell.length_c   1.000
_cell.angle_alpha   90.00
_cell.angle_beta   90.00
_cell.angle_gamma   90.00
#
_symmetry.space_group_name_H-M   'P 1'
#
loop_
_entity.id
_entity.type
_entity.pdbx_description
1 polymer ?
#
loop_
_entity_poly.entity_id
_entity_poly.type
_entity_poly.pdbx_seq_one_letter_code
_entity_poly.pdbx_strand_id
1 'polypeptide(L)'
;MATSIKKATKKMEFGDLELSLRLGGREIFNAEKRLGKSMLSLFMDSQGGNKLPPVNEILIVLQSANQTAGVTDAKIVKAFEKYLDQGHTTMELFNDLMELLELSGFFGKKDKNTKTDSESVSLEAEEPAEDSLL
;
A
#
# COMPACT_ATOMS: atom_id res chain seq x y z
N MET A 1 17.33 -24.40 -13.93
CA MET A 1 18.05 -23.15 -13.64
C MET A 1 17.17 -22.30 -12.74
N ALA A 2 17.56 -22.07 -11.48
CA ALA A 2 16.79 -21.23 -10.57
C ALA A 2 17.07 -19.76 -10.91
N THR A 3 16.16 -19.11 -11.62
CA THR A 3 16.21 -17.67 -11.86
C THR A 3 16.13 -16.97 -10.51
N SER A 4 17.27 -16.52 -9.99
CA SER A 4 17.31 -15.68 -8.80
C SER A 4 16.68 -14.34 -9.16
N ILE A 5 15.38 -14.21 -8.91
CA ILE A 5 14.69 -12.93 -8.91
C ILE A 5 15.42 -12.10 -7.85
N LYS A 6 16.22 -11.12 -8.27
CA LYS A 6 16.76 -10.09 -7.36
C LYS A 6 15.54 -9.45 -6.70
N LYS A 7 15.15 -9.86 -5.49
CA LYS A 7 13.92 -9.29 -4.90
C LYS A 7 14.17 -7.80 -4.69
N ALA A 8 13.31 -6.98 -5.29
CA ALA A 8 13.38 -5.54 -5.21
C ALA A 8 13.43 -5.12 -3.75
N THR A 9 14.35 -4.19 -3.45
CA THR A 9 14.52 -3.63 -2.11
C THR A 9 14.38 -2.12 -2.26
N LYS A 10 13.40 -1.52 -1.58
CA LYS A 10 13.16 -0.07 -1.54
C LYS A 10 13.87 0.49 -0.31
N LYS A 11 14.69 1.52 -0.49
CA LYS A 11 15.17 2.31 0.65
C LYS A 11 14.20 3.45 0.92
N MET A 12 13.91 3.69 2.19
CA MET A 12 12.99 4.74 2.61
C MET A 12 13.55 5.43 3.85
N GLU A 13 13.55 6.75 3.83
CA GLU A 13 13.77 7.56 5.03
C GLU A 13 12.46 7.64 5.80
N PHE A 14 12.50 7.27 7.08
CA PHE A 14 11.32 7.23 7.94
C PHE A 14 11.68 7.83 9.28
N GLY A 15 11.41 9.13 9.44
CA GLY A 15 11.83 9.89 10.61
C GLY A 15 13.35 9.96 10.73
N ASP A 16 13.91 9.27 11.73
CA ASP A 16 15.36 9.14 11.95
C ASP A 16 15.92 7.78 11.51
N LEU A 17 15.14 6.95 10.82
CA LEU A 17 15.54 5.64 10.36
C LEU A 17 15.73 5.60 8.84
N GLU A 18 16.80 4.93 8.38
CA GLU A 18 16.91 4.45 7.01
C GLU A 18 16.41 2.99 6.97
N LEU A 19 15.22 2.80 6.41
CA LEU A 19 14.60 1.48 6.26
C LEU A 19 14.99 0.86 4.92
N SER A 20 15.41 -0.40 4.99
CA SER A 20 15.62 -1.24 3.80
C SER A 20 14.43 -2.18 3.68
N LEU A 21 13.47 -1.85 2.83
CA LEU A 21 12.19 -2.54 2.71
C LEU A 21 12.24 -3.58 1.60
N ARG A 22 11.82 -4.79 1.91
CA ARG A 22 11.71 -5.90 0.96
C ARG A 22 10.49 -6.72 1.32
N LEU A 23 9.59 -6.88 0.35
CA LEU A 23 8.38 -7.66 0.54
C LEU A 23 8.45 -8.93 -0.33
N GLY A 24 8.60 -10.09 0.31
CA GLY A 24 8.51 -11.40 -0.33
C GLY A 24 7.56 -12.31 0.43
N GLY A 25 7.41 -13.57 -0.01
CA GLY A 25 6.43 -14.48 0.58
C GLY A 25 6.54 -14.67 2.11
N ARG A 26 7.76 -14.67 2.66
CA ARG A 26 7.97 -14.76 4.12
C ARG A 26 7.53 -13.48 4.83
N GLU A 27 7.84 -12.33 4.26
CA GLU A 27 7.50 -11.03 4.83
C GLU A 27 5.99 -10.77 4.78
N ILE A 28 5.34 -11.15 3.68
CA ILE A 28 3.87 -11.14 3.52
C ILE A 28 3.22 -12.04 4.57
N PHE A 29 3.67 -13.30 4.67
CA PHE A 29 3.13 -14.24 5.66
C PHE A 29 3.27 -13.73 7.10
N ASN A 30 4.42 -13.13 7.44
CA ASN A 30 4.63 -12.55 8.76
C ASN A 30 3.74 -11.32 9.00
N ALA A 31 3.55 -10.47 7.99
CA ALA A 31 2.64 -9.33 8.06
C ALA A 31 1.20 -9.78 8.32
N GLU A 32 0.69 -10.77 7.56
CA GLU A 32 -0.66 -11.31 7.74
C GLU A 32 -0.85 -11.93 9.13
N LYS A 33 0.15 -12.66 9.64
CA LYS A 33 0.10 -13.22 11.00
C LYS A 33 -0.03 -12.14 12.07
N ARG A 34 0.62 -10.99 11.89
CA ARG A 34 0.55 -9.84 12.82
C ARG A 34 -0.75 -9.04 12.66
N LEU A 35 -1.24 -8.93 11.43
CA LEU A 35 -2.52 -8.27 11.11
C LEU A 35 -3.74 -9.08 11.55
N GLY A 36 -3.61 -10.42 11.61
CA GLY A 36 -4.72 -11.34 11.87
C GLY A 36 -5.70 -11.48 10.69
N LYS A 37 -5.33 -10.97 9.51
CA LYS A 37 -6.13 -10.94 8.29
C LYS A 37 -5.23 -10.85 7.07
N SER A 38 -5.80 -11.08 5.88
CA SER A 38 -5.03 -10.99 4.64
C SER A 38 -4.57 -9.56 4.36
N MET A 39 -3.36 -9.40 3.80
CA MET A 39 -2.85 -8.11 3.34
C MET A 39 -3.73 -7.49 2.25
N LEU A 40 -4.45 -8.29 1.45
CA LEU A 40 -5.40 -7.78 0.46
C LEU A 40 -6.58 -7.04 1.12
N SER A 41 -7.01 -7.51 2.30
CA SER A 41 -8.10 -6.91 3.08
C SER A 41 -7.74 -5.54 3.67
N LEU A 42 -6.49 -5.08 3.52
CA LEU A 42 -6.08 -3.71 3.87
C LEU A 42 -6.72 -2.69 2.94
N PHE A 43 -6.97 -3.07 1.69
CA PHE A 43 -7.41 -2.17 0.63
C PHE A 43 -8.87 -2.40 0.21
N MET A 44 -9.48 -3.49 0.66
CA MET A 44 -10.85 -3.85 0.36
C MET A 44 -11.70 -3.93 1.63
N ASP A 45 -12.90 -3.36 1.60
CA ASP A 45 -13.91 -3.56 2.63
C ASP A 45 -14.72 -4.85 2.41
N SER A 46 -15.64 -5.16 3.33
CA SER A 46 -16.49 -6.35 3.27
C SER A 46 -17.54 -6.33 2.14
N GLN A 47 -17.70 -5.20 1.46
CA GLN A 47 -18.58 -4.99 0.30
C GLN A 47 -17.78 -4.93 -1.01
N GLY A 48 -16.45 -5.11 -0.96
CA GLY A 48 -15.58 -5.01 -2.13
C GLY A 48 -15.22 -3.57 -2.52
N GLY A 49 -15.57 -2.57 -1.71
CA GLY A 49 -15.19 -1.18 -1.89
C GLY A 49 -13.74 -0.91 -1.49
N ASN A 50 -13.13 0.12 -2.08
CA ASN A 50 -11.79 0.56 -1.72
C ASN A 50 -11.81 1.23 -0.35
N LYS A 51 -10.87 0.83 0.52
CA LYS A 51 -10.64 1.51 1.80
C LYS A 51 -9.19 1.83 2.01
N LEU A 52 -8.93 2.88 2.77
CA LEU A 52 -7.59 3.18 3.24
C LEU A 52 -7.29 2.36 4.50
N PRO A 53 -6.15 1.67 4.55
CA PRO A 53 -5.76 0.97 5.75
C PRO A 53 -5.47 1.97 6.87
N PRO A 54 -5.81 1.63 8.13
CA PRO A 54 -5.40 2.43 9.27
C PRO A 54 -3.88 2.38 9.43
N VAL A 55 -3.32 3.46 10.02
CA VAL A 55 -1.87 3.67 10.12
C VAL A 55 -1.16 2.50 10.81
N ASN A 56 -1.73 1.93 11.86
CA ASN A 56 -1.15 0.79 12.56
C ASN A 56 -0.91 -0.41 11.62
N GLU A 57 -1.83 -0.66 10.67
CA GLU A 57 -1.70 -1.74 9.71
C GLU A 57 -0.60 -1.44 8.68
N ILE A 58 -0.49 -0.18 8.24
CA ILE A 58 0.61 0.27 7.38
C ILE A 58 1.95 0.07 8.08
N LEU A 59 2.08 0.48 9.34
CA LEU A 59 3.31 0.33 10.12
C LEU A 59 3.68 -1.15 10.34
N ILE A 60 2.70 -2.03 10.56
CA ILE A 60 2.94 -3.48 10.68
C ILE A 60 3.52 -4.03 9.37
N VAL A 61 2.96 -3.65 8.22
CA VAL A 61 3.48 -4.09 6.91
C VAL A 61 4.88 -3.53 6.68
N LEU A 62 5.10 -2.24 6.93
CA LEU A 62 6.39 -1.57 6.78
C LEU A 62 7.48 -2.27 7.61
N GLN A 63 7.17 -2.54 8.88
CA GLN A 63 8.09 -3.24 9.77
C GLN A 63 8.33 -4.69 9.34
N SER A 64 7.30 -5.39 8.85
CA SER A 64 7.44 -6.77 8.41
C SER A 64 8.25 -6.89 7.11
N ALA A 65 8.24 -5.83 6.28
CA ALA A 65 9.09 -5.71 5.11
C ALA A 65 10.52 -5.23 5.44
N ASN A 66 10.73 -4.58 6.57
CA ASN A 66 12.01 -3.99 6.94
C ASN A 66 13.10 -5.06 7.18
N GLN A 67 14.26 -4.84 6.56
CA GLN A 67 15.46 -5.67 6.66
C GLN A 67 16.55 -5.00 7.50
N THR A 68 16.37 -3.73 7.90
CA THR A 68 17.33 -3.02 8.75
C THR A 68 17.34 -3.64 10.16
N ALA A 69 18.51 -4.12 10.58
CA ALA A 69 18.67 -4.80 11.86
C ALA A 69 18.42 -3.84 13.05
N GLY A 70 17.87 -4.39 14.14
CA GLY A 70 17.69 -3.65 15.40
C GLY A 70 16.56 -2.62 15.40
N VAL A 71 15.68 -2.65 14.39
CA VAL A 71 14.46 -1.83 14.34
C VAL A 71 13.30 -2.60 14.99
N THR A 72 12.88 -2.14 16.17
CA THR A 72 11.76 -2.71 16.93
C THR A 72 10.45 -1.96 16.65
N ASP A 73 9.31 -2.52 17.05
CA ASP A 73 7.99 -1.88 16.92
C ASP A 73 8.01 -0.48 17.56
N ALA A 74 8.61 -0.36 18.75
CA ALA A 74 8.76 0.91 19.45
C ALA A 74 9.60 1.94 18.67
N LYS A 75 10.63 1.49 17.93
CA LYS A 75 11.42 2.39 17.08
C LYS A 75 10.63 2.83 15.85
N ILE A 76 9.83 1.95 15.26
CA ILE A 76 8.95 2.30 14.14
C ILE A 76 7.91 3.34 14.56
N VAL A 77 7.30 3.21 15.74
CA VAL A 77 6.33 4.21 16.24
C VAL A 77 7.01 5.57 16.47
N LYS A 78 8.18 5.60 17.12
CA LYS A 78 8.94 6.85 17.31
C LYS A 78 9.39 7.48 16.00
N ALA A 79 9.79 6.65 15.03
CA ALA A 79 10.16 7.10 13.71
C ALA A 79 8.95 7.69 12.97
N PHE A 80 7.75 7.12 13.15
CA PHE A 80 6.51 7.65 12.61
C PHE A 80 6.15 9.02 13.20
N GLU A 81 6.30 9.20 14.52
CA GLU A 81 6.13 10.52 15.17
C GLU A 81 7.05 11.56 14.53
N LYS A 82 8.35 11.23 14.38
CA LYS A 82 9.32 12.12 13.72
C LYS A 82 9.02 12.37 12.26
N TYR A 83 8.54 11.37 11.53
CA TYR A 83 8.14 11.50 10.13
C TYR A 83 7.02 12.54 9.99
N LEU A 84 6.04 12.55 10.91
CA LEU A 84 5.01 13.59 10.97
C LEU A 84 5.58 14.96 11.38
N ASP A 85 6.47 15.01 12.37
CA ASP A 85 7.13 16.26 12.81
C ASP A 85 7.96 16.92 11.69
N GLN A 86 8.48 16.12 10.75
CA GLN A 86 9.19 16.57 9.55
C GLN A 86 8.26 17.18 8.48
N GLY A 87 6.94 17.11 8.67
CA GLY A 87 5.94 17.67 7.77
C GLY A 87 5.36 16.67 6.77
N HIS A 88 5.73 15.39 6.85
CA HIS A 88 5.14 14.36 6.01
C HIS A 88 3.72 14.00 6.46
N THR A 89 2.94 13.46 5.53
CA THR A 89 1.56 13.06 5.77
C THR A 89 1.36 11.53 5.82
N THR A 90 0.27 11.09 6.44
CA THR A 90 -0.16 9.68 6.38
C THR A 90 -0.47 9.22 4.96
N MET A 91 -0.85 10.15 4.08
CA MET A 91 -1.08 9.87 2.65
C MET A 91 0.24 9.58 1.92
N GLU A 92 1.32 10.31 2.23
CA GLU A 92 2.65 9.99 1.69
C GLU A 92 3.10 8.60 2.14
N LEU A 93 2.94 8.27 3.42
CA LEU A 93 3.26 6.94 3.94
C LEU A 93 2.46 5.82 3.24
N PHE A 94 1.18 6.09 2.92
CA PHE A 94 0.35 5.16 2.15
C PHE A 94 0.87 4.99 0.71
N ASN A 95 1.27 6.08 0.04
CA ASN A 95 1.87 6.03 -1.29
C ASN A 95 3.17 5.22 -1.28
N ASP A 96 3.99 5.40 -0.23
CA ASP A 96 5.22 4.63 -0.05
C ASP A 96 4.99 3.13 0.10
N LEU A 97 3.93 2.76 0.84
CA LEU A 97 3.47 1.39 0.96
C LEU A 97 2.99 0.83 -0.39
N MET A 98 2.21 1.60 -1.14
CA MET A 98 1.71 1.18 -2.46
C MET A 98 2.84 0.91 -3.44
N GLU A 99 3.85 1.77 -3.47
CA GLU A 99 5.05 1.56 -4.29
C GLU A 99 5.81 0.29 -3.86
N LEU A 100 5.95 0.04 -2.56
CA LEU A 100 6.58 -1.19 -2.05
C LEU A 100 5.82 -2.45 -2.52
N LEU A 101 4.48 -2.42 -2.48
CA LEU A 101 3.63 -3.52 -2.95
C LEU A 101 3.79 -3.73 -4.46
N GLU A 102 3.79 -2.67 -5.26
CA GLU A 102 4.04 -2.75 -6.70
C GLU A 102 5.43 -3.34 -7.02
N LEU A 103 6.49 -2.81 -6.40
CA LEU A 103 7.87 -3.29 -6.59
C LEU A 103 8.05 -4.76 -6.22
N SER A 104 7.27 -5.25 -5.25
CA SER A 104 7.28 -6.65 -4.84
C SER A 104 6.53 -7.60 -5.79
N GLY A 105 5.79 -7.04 -6.76
CA GLY A 105 4.89 -7.80 -7.62
C GLY A 105 3.63 -8.29 -6.91
N PHE A 106 3.24 -7.65 -5.80
CA PHE A 106 2.08 -8.04 -4.98
C PHE A 106 0.77 -8.05 -5.78
N PHE A 107 0.62 -7.09 -6.69
CA PHE A 107 -0.55 -6.98 -7.58
C PHE A 107 -0.41 -7.79 -8.89
N GLY A 108 0.65 -8.59 -9.04
CA GLY A 108 0.96 -9.29 -10.27
C GLY A 108 1.73 -8.41 -11.27
N LYS A 109 2.07 -8.98 -12.43
CA LYS A 109 2.70 -8.23 -13.53
C LYS A 109 1.62 -7.44 -14.24
N LYS A 110 1.88 -6.15 -14.53
CA LYS A 110 1.10 -5.39 -15.51
C LYS A 110 1.37 -6.02 -16.89
N ASP A 111 0.58 -7.02 -17.28
CA ASP A 111 0.47 -7.38 -18.68
C ASP A 111 -0.10 -6.16 -19.42
N LYS A 112 0.51 -5.74 -20.53
CA LYS A 112 0.03 -4.64 -21.39
C LYS A 112 -1.34 -4.94 -22.04
N ASN A 113 -2.09 -5.93 -21.55
CA ASN A 113 -3.38 -6.33 -22.09
C ASN A 113 -4.31 -6.93 -21.02
N THR A 114 -4.49 -6.25 -19.89
CA THR A 114 -5.69 -6.41 -19.09
C THR A 114 -6.23 -5.04 -18.74
N LYS A 115 -7.27 -4.64 -19.47
CA LYS A 115 -8.21 -3.61 -19.01
C LYS A 115 -8.81 -4.14 -17.70
N THR A 116 -8.24 -3.75 -16.57
CA THR A 116 -9.03 -3.68 -15.35
C THR A 116 -9.82 -2.41 -15.50
N ASP A 117 -11.08 -2.61 -15.87
CA ASP A 117 -12.13 -1.64 -15.80
C ASP A 117 -12.16 -1.02 -14.40
N SER A 118 -11.53 0.14 -14.28
CA SER A 118 -12.00 1.16 -13.36
C SER A 118 -12.85 2.08 -14.22
N GLU A 119 -14.08 1.65 -14.52
CA GLU A 119 -15.14 2.54 -14.94
C GLU A 119 -15.20 3.69 -13.92
N SER A 120 -14.53 4.79 -14.24
CA SER A 120 -14.99 6.10 -13.81
C SER A 120 -16.30 6.34 -14.58
N VAL A 121 -17.41 5.81 -14.07
CA VAL A 121 -18.74 6.30 -14.46
C VAL A 121 -18.82 7.73 -13.94
N SER A 122 -18.64 8.69 -14.83
CA SER A 122 -18.99 10.08 -14.56
C SER A 122 -20.52 10.14 -14.50
N LEU A 123 -21.06 10.37 -13.31
CA LEU A 123 -22.49 10.58 -13.07
C LEU A 123 -22.87 12.02 -13.44
N GLU A 124 -22.67 12.41 -14.71
CA GLU A 124 -23.35 13.59 -15.21
C GLU A 124 -24.78 13.15 -15.55
N ALA A 125 -25.74 13.55 -14.73
CA ALA A 125 -27.14 13.40 -15.06
C ALA A 125 -27.43 14.34 -16.24
N GLU A 126 -27.75 13.80 -17.43
CA GLU A 126 -28.39 14.60 -18.46
C GLU A 126 -29.70 15.12 -17.86
N GLU A 127 -29.75 16.44 -17.59
CA GLU A 127 -30.99 17.12 -17.28
C GLU A 127 -31.99 16.83 -18.41
N PRO A 128 -33.24 16.42 -18.11
CA PRO A 128 -34.21 16.13 -19.14
C PRO A 128 -34.51 17.43 -19.88
N ALA A 129 -34.20 17.46 -21.18
CA ALA A 129 -34.59 18.55 -22.07
C ALA A 129 -36.12 18.73 -22.01
N GLU A 130 -36.51 19.81 -21.36
CA GLU A 130 -37.88 20.28 -21.26
C GLU A 130 -38.31 20.83 -22.63
N ASP A 131 -39.46 20.32 -23.08
CA ASP A 131 -40.47 20.99 -23.88
C ASP A 131 -40.08 21.65 -25.22
N SER A 132 -40.54 21.04 -26.32
CA SER A 132 -41.27 21.78 -27.35
C SER A 132 -42.07 20.81 -28.22
N LEU A 133 -43.29 20.51 -27.78
CA LEU A 133 -44.40 20.29 -28.69
C LEU A 133 -44.87 21.67 -29.16
N LEU A 134 -44.53 22.07 -30.39
CA LEU A 134 -45.36 22.90 -31.26
C LEU A 134 -44.89 22.78 -32.72
#